data_AF-A0A3S3Q7S7-F1
#
_entry.id   AF-A0A3S3Q7S7-F1
#
_cell.length_a   1.000
_cell.length_b   1.000
_cell.length_c   1.000
_cell.angle_alpha   90.00
_cell.angle_beta   90.00
_cell.angle_gamma   90.00
#
_symmetry.space_group_name_H-M   'P 1'
#
loop_
_entity.id
_entity.type
_entity.pdbx_description
1 polymer ?
#
loop_
_entity_poly.entity_id
_entity_poly.type
_entity_poly.pdbx_seq_one_letter_code
_entity_poly.pdbx_strand_id
1 'polypeptide(L)'
;MEHSNATAAEKAILGFLQSKEEISSSGDFALSIGIDHDVIVNAIKSLHGILIESNLWVLDIKKERWVLADEGNSYAIAGSPEVQFFLAVPPEGISHEGLQFMVELC
;
A
#
# COMPACT_ATOMS: atom_id res chain seq x y z
N MET A 1 -12.19 -19.22 22.97
CA MET A 1 -12.55 -17.79 23.06
C MET A 1 -12.59 -17.10 21.69
N GLU A 2 -11.98 -17.65 20.63
CA GLU A 2 -12.00 -17.06 19.27
C GLU A 2 -13.37 -17.11 18.57
N HIS A 3 -14.19 -18.14 18.78
CA HIS A 3 -15.52 -18.22 18.17
C HIS A 3 -16.47 -17.07 18.58
N SER A 4 -16.26 -16.45 19.75
CA SER A 4 -17.06 -15.31 20.23
C SER A 4 -16.92 -14.09 19.32
N ASN A 5 -15.71 -13.82 18.83
CA ASN A 5 -15.41 -12.61 18.07
C ASN A 5 -15.81 -12.75 16.60
N ALA A 6 -15.68 -13.95 16.02
CA ALA A 6 -16.11 -14.21 14.65
C ALA A 6 -17.62 -14.00 14.47
N THR A 7 -18.44 -14.56 15.35
CA THR A 7 -19.91 -14.39 15.28
C THR A 7 -20.34 -12.95 15.57
N ALA A 8 -19.60 -12.22 16.42
CA ALA A 8 -19.85 -10.80 16.67
C ALA A 8 -19.53 -9.95 15.43
N ALA A 9 -18.42 -10.24 14.74
CA ALA A 9 -18.01 -9.57 13.51
C ALA A 9 -19.01 -9.80 12.37
N GLU A 10 -19.44 -11.05 12.14
CA GLU A 10 -20.45 -11.38 11.13
C GLU A 10 -21.78 -10.64 11.36
N LYS A 11 -22.26 -10.63 12.62
CA LYS A 11 -23.47 -9.89 12.98
C LYS A 11 -23.31 -8.38 12.79
N ALA A 12 -22.14 -7.83 13.11
CA ALA A 12 -21.88 -6.41 12.90
C ALA A 12 -21.86 -6.05 11.41
N ILE A 13 -21.22 -6.86 10.57
CA ILE A 13 -21.17 -6.66 9.10
C ILE A 13 -22.59 -6.71 8.52
N LEU A 14 -23.33 -7.78 8.80
CA LEU A 14 -24.69 -7.97 8.27
C LEU A 14 -25.66 -6.91 8.81
N GLY A 15 -25.57 -6.57 10.10
CA GLY A 15 -26.42 -5.54 10.70
C GLY A 15 -26.13 -4.14 10.15
N PHE A 16 -24.86 -3.83 9.87
CA PHE A 16 -24.50 -2.56 9.25
C PHE A 16 -25.02 -2.47 7.82
N LEU A 17 -24.82 -3.53 7.02
CA LEU A 17 -25.30 -3.62 5.63
C LEU A 17 -26.84 -3.69 5.52
N GLN A 18 -27.53 -4.11 6.57
CA GLN A 18 -29.00 -4.02 6.64
C GLN A 18 -29.46 -2.57 6.75
N SER A 19 -28.69 -1.72 7.46
CA SER A 19 -29.01 -0.32 7.71
C SER A 19 -28.45 0.66 6.66
N LYS A 20 -27.40 0.26 5.95
CA LYS A 20 -26.62 1.07 5.02
C LYS A 20 -26.28 0.22 3.80
N GLU A 21 -26.24 0.84 2.63
CA GLU A 21 -26.07 0.10 1.37
C GLU A 21 -24.67 -0.51 1.20
N GLU A 22 -23.63 0.07 1.82
CA GLU A 22 -22.24 -0.32 1.57
C GLU A 22 -21.32 -0.12 2.80
N ILE A 23 -20.31 -0.99 2.92
CA ILE A 23 -19.11 -0.77 3.72
C ILE A 23 -17.94 -0.49 2.76
N SER A 24 -17.56 0.78 2.61
CA SER A 24 -16.53 1.17 1.63
C SER A 24 -15.11 0.74 1.98
N SER A 25 -14.79 0.52 3.26
CA SER A 25 -13.51 -0.05 3.67
C SER A 25 -13.67 -0.93 4.91
N SER A 26 -13.25 -2.18 4.81
CA SER A 26 -13.26 -3.12 5.93
C SER A 26 -12.35 -2.67 7.09
N GLY A 27 -11.25 -1.97 6.79
CA GLY A 27 -10.34 -1.41 7.80
C GLY A 27 -10.96 -0.27 8.60
N ASP A 28 -11.53 0.72 7.90
CA ASP A 28 -12.20 1.86 8.56
C ASP A 28 -13.42 1.39 9.36
N PHE A 29 -14.14 0.39 8.83
CA PHE A 29 -15.24 -0.25 9.55
C PHE A 29 -14.78 -0.96 10.81
N ALA A 30 -13.71 -1.76 10.75
CA ALA A 30 -13.13 -2.45 11.90
C ALA A 30 -12.76 -1.46 13.02
N LEU A 31 -12.12 -0.34 12.66
CA LEU A 31 -11.81 0.76 13.59
C LEU A 31 -13.08 1.37 14.21
N SER A 32 -14.14 1.56 13.42
CA SER A 32 -15.39 2.16 13.90
C SER A 32 -16.13 1.34 14.95
N ILE A 33 -16.00 0.01 14.91
CA ILE A 33 -16.64 -0.92 15.86
C ILE A 33 -15.66 -1.49 16.90
N GLY A 34 -14.38 -1.11 16.83
CA GLY A 34 -13.33 -1.55 17.76
C GLY A 34 -13.00 -3.03 17.66
N ILE A 35 -13.23 -3.66 16.50
CA ILE A 35 -12.86 -5.05 16.23
C ILE A 35 -11.58 -5.05 15.40
N ASP A 36 -10.73 -6.05 15.64
CA ASP A 36 -9.52 -6.25 14.86
C ASP A 36 -9.83 -6.49 13.36
N HIS A 37 -9.01 -5.90 12.48
CA HIS A 37 -9.25 -5.95 11.04
C HIS A 37 -9.16 -7.37 10.48
N ASP A 38 -8.26 -8.22 11.00
CA ASP A 38 -8.13 -9.61 10.53
C ASP A 38 -9.36 -10.44 10.89
N VAL A 39 -9.98 -10.17 12.05
CA VAL A 39 -11.24 -10.80 12.43
C VAL A 39 -12.36 -10.42 11.46
N ILE A 40 -12.42 -9.14 11.03
CA ILE A 40 -13.39 -8.66 10.04
C ILE A 40 -13.12 -9.27 8.66
N VAL A 41 -11.86 -9.31 8.22
CA VAL A 41 -11.49 -9.93 6.93
C VAL A 41 -11.84 -11.43 6.92
N ASN A 42 -11.57 -12.14 8.01
CA ASN A 42 -11.91 -13.56 8.11
C ASN A 42 -13.43 -13.77 8.15
N ALA A 43 -14.19 -12.92 8.85
CA ALA A 43 -15.65 -12.94 8.82
C ALA A 43 -16.20 -12.67 7.41
N ILE A 44 -15.64 -11.72 6.66
CA ILE A 44 -16.02 -11.47 5.26
C ILE A 44 -15.73 -12.71 4.40
N LYS A 45 -14.56 -13.34 4.56
CA LYS A 45 -14.22 -14.59 3.84
C LYS A 45 -15.17 -15.73 4.20
N SER A 46 -15.52 -15.89 5.47
CA SER A 46 -16.48 -16.89 5.94
C SER A 46 -17.88 -16.63 5.38
N LEU A 47 -18.37 -15.39 5.44
CA LEU A 47 -19.65 -14.98 4.85
C LEU A 47 -19.67 -15.20 3.34
N HIS A 48 -18.59 -14.86 2.64
CA HIS A 48 -18.46 -15.08 1.20
C HIS A 48 -18.38 -16.58 0.84
N GLY A 49 -17.70 -17.39 1.65
CA GLY A 49 -17.57 -18.83 1.43
C GLY A 49 -18.81 -19.65 1.81
N ILE A 50 -19.64 -19.17 2.73
CA ILE A 50 -20.88 -19.83 3.18
C ILE A 50 -22.08 -19.41 2.31
N LEU A 51 -22.09 -18.15 1.82
CA LEU A 51 -23.20 -17.61 1.04
C LEU A 51 -22.89 -17.71 -0.45
N ILE A 52 -23.41 -18.78 -1.07
CA ILE A 52 -23.47 -19.01 -2.52
C ILE A 52 -23.79 -17.70 -3.27
N GLU A 53 -22.77 -17.12 -3.91
CA GLU A 53 -22.73 -16.11 -5.00
C GLU A 53 -23.82 -15.01 -5.14
N SER A 54 -24.66 -14.73 -4.13
CA SER A 54 -25.91 -13.97 -4.39
C SER A 54 -26.26 -12.81 -3.46
N ASN A 55 -25.60 -12.60 -2.32
CA ASN A 55 -26.04 -11.55 -1.36
C ASN A 55 -24.97 -10.54 -0.93
N LEU A 56 -23.69 -10.71 -1.27
CA LEU A 56 -22.65 -9.76 -0.89
C LEU A 56 -21.63 -9.56 -2.01
N TRP A 57 -21.58 -8.35 -2.55
CA TRP A 57 -20.55 -7.93 -3.50
C TRP A 57 -19.33 -7.43 -2.70
N VAL A 58 -18.30 -8.27 -2.62
CA VAL A 58 -17.04 -7.92 -1.96
C VAL A 58 -16.04 -7.49 -3.04
N LEU A 59 -15.65 -6.21 -3.03
CA LEU A 59 -14.56 -5.72 -3.86
C LEU A 59 -13.28 -5.67 -3.04
N ASP A 60 -12.23 -6.33 -3.50
CA ASP A 60 -10.91 -6.23 -2.88
C ASP A 60 -10.28 -4.88 -3.26
N ILE A 61 -10.08 -4.01 -2.26
CA ILE A 61 -9.47 -2.70 -2.43
C ILE A 61 -8.00 -2.80 -2.01
N LYS A 62 -7.11 -2.85 -3.01
CA LYS A 62 -5.67 -2.74 -2.76
C LYS A 62 -5.32 -1.28 -2.47
N LYS A 63 -4.90 -0.98 -1.23
CA LYS A 63 -4.30 0.31 -0.87
C LYS A 63 -2.78 0.20 -1.04
N GLU A 64 -2.24 0.86 -2.07
CA GLU A 64 -0.79 0.96 -2.30
C GLU A 64 -0.29 2.32 -1.81
N ARG A 65 0.88 2.33 -1.15
CA ARG A 65 1.57 3.54 -0.73
C ARG A 65 2.95 3.58 -1.38
N TRP A 66 3.17 4.59 -2.21
CA TRP A 66 4.47 4.87 -2.81
C TRP A 66 5.24 5.83 -1.90
N VAL A 67 6.38 5.39 -1.40
CA VAL A 67 7.27 6.20 -0.55
C VAL A 67 8.61 6.31 -1.26
N LEU A 68 9.14 7.53 -1.31
CA LEU A 68 10.46 7.78 -1.85
C LEU A 68 11.52 7.17 -0.92
N ALA A 69 12.40 6.34 -1.47
CA ALA A 69 13.61 5.91 -0.79
C ALA A 69 14.63 7.06 -0.74
N ASP A 70 15.60 6.97 0.16
CA ASP A 70 16.64 7.99 0.34
C ASP A 70 17.38 8.30 -0.98
N GLU A 71 17.68 7.26 -1.77
CA GLU A 71 18.28 7.40 -3.10
C GLU A 71 17.40 8.22 -4.05
N GLY A 72 16.10 7.92 -4.10
CA GLY A 72 15.16 8.68 -4.91
C GLY A 72 15.06 10.13 -4.45
N ASN A 73 15.21 10.40 -3.15
CA ASN A 73 15.18 11.75 -2.62
C ASN A 73 16.41 12.53 -3.08
N SER A 74 17.58 11.89 -3.07
CA SER A 74 18.80 12.44 -3.67
C SER A 74 18.61 12.72 -5.16
N TYR A 75 17.93 11.84 -5.91
CA TYR A 75 17.64 12.07 -7.33
C TYR A 75 16.66 13.21 -7.57
N ALA A 76 15.66 13.37 -6.70
CA ALA A 76 14.72 14.49 -6.79
C ALA A 76 15.41 15.85 -6.55
N ILE A 77 16.46 15.88 -5.72
CA ILE A 77 17.20 17.10 -5.39
C ILE A 77 18.31 17.39 -6.40
N ALA A 78 19.15 16.40 -6.71
CA ALA A 78 20.38 16.56 -7.48
C ALA A 78 20.26 16.08 -8.94
N GLY A 79 19.13 15.46 -9.33
CA GLY A 79 18.98 14.77 -10.60
C GLY A 79 19.46 13.31 -10.54
N SER A 80 19.18 12.53 -11.57
CA SER A 80 19.67 11.14 -11.64
C SER A 80 21.20 11.10 -11.72
N PRO A 81 21.84 9.95 -11.43
CA PRO A 81 23.29 9.81 -11.53
C PRO A 81 23.83 10.20 -12.91
N GLU A 82 23.09 9.91 -13.98
CA GLU A 82 23.46 10.26 -15.36
C GLU A 82 23.40 11.77 -15.60
N VAL A 83 22.41 12.46 -15.03
CA VAL A 83 22.31 13.94 -15.11
C VAL A 83 23.45 14.58 -14.33
N GLN A 84 23.72 14.09 -13.12
CA GLN A 84 24.82 14.58 -12.30
C GLN A 84 26.17 14.36 -13.01
N PHE A 85 26.37 13.18 -13.59
CA PHE A 85 27.56 12.84 -14.36
C PHE A 85 27.74 13.75 -15.57
N PHE A 86 26.68 13.96 -16.36
CA PHE A 86 26.72 14.84 -17.53
C PHE A 86 27.09 16.28 -17.14
N LEU A 87 26.51 16.80 -16.05
CA LEU A 87 26.78 18.16 -15.56
C LEU A 87 28.18 18.31 -14.95
N ALA A 88 28.78 17.22 -14.46
CA ALA A 88 30.12 17.23 -13.92
C ALA A 88 31.22 17.33 -15.00
N VAL A 89 30.89 17.05 -16.27
CA VAL A 89 31.84 17.14 -17.38
C VAL A 89 31.93 18.60 -17.88
N PRO A 90 33.14 19.22 -17.89
CA PRO A 90 33.32 20.58 -18.39
C PRO A 90 32.97 20.71 -19.89
N PRO A 91 32.56 21.90 -20.37
CA PRO A 91 32.22 22.11 -21.78
C PRO A 91 33.43 21.94 -22.72
N GLU A 92 34.66 22.18 -22.24
CA GLU A 92 35.91 21.88 -22.95
C GLU A 92 36.23 20.38 -23.04
N GLY A 93 35.45 19.54 -22.35
CA GLY A 93 35.64 18.10 -22.25
C GLY A 93 36.63 17.70 -21.15
N ILE A 94 36.75 16.40 -20.94
CA ILE A 94 37.70 15.78 -20.01
C ILE A 94 38.32 14.55 -20.66
N SER A 95 39.57 14.22 -20.30
CA SER A 95 40.21 12.99 -20.76
C SER A 95 39.54 11.77 -20.12
N HIS A 96 39.66 10.61 -20.78
CA HIS A 96 39.13 9.35 -20.24
C HIS A 96 39.71 9.01 -18.86
N GLU A 97 41.02 9.23 -18.67
CA GLU A 97 41.69 9.01 -17.38
C GLU A 97 41.17 9.97 -16.29
N GLY A 98 40.94 11.24 -16.63
CA GLY A 98 40.35 12.21 -15.70
C GLY A 98 38.90 11.87 -15.34
N LEU A 99 38.14 11.34 -16.30
CA LEU A 99 36.77 10.88 -16.09
C LEU A 99 36.72 9.66 -15.16
N GLN A 100 37.62 8.69 -15.35
CA GLN A 100 37.73 7.53 -14.47
C GLN A 100 38.08 7.93 -13.03
N PHE A 101 39.02 8.85 -12.86
CA PHE A 101 39.38 9.38 -11.54
C PHE A 101 38.18 10.04 -10.84
N MET A 102 37.36 10.81 -11.55
CA MET A 102 36.16 11.42 -10.98
C MET A 102 35.12 10.39 -10.51
N VAL A 103 34.96 9.29 -11.23
CA VAL A 103 34.01 8.21 -10.87
C VAL A 103 34.48 7.44 -9.64
N GLU A 104 35.78 7.26 -9.45
CA GLU A 104 36.35 6.54 -8.30
C GLU A 104 36.35 7.33 -6.98
N LEU A 105 36.06 8.64 -7.03
CA LEU A 105 36.03 9.54 -5.87
C LEU A 105 34.62 9.84 -5.33
N CYS A 106 33.57 9.36 -6.00
CA CYS A 106 32.17 9.43 -5.57
C CYS A 106 31.77 8.17 -4.76
#